data_AF-A0A846V7L6-F1
#
_entry.id   AF-A0A846V7L6-F1
#
_cell.length_a   1.000
_cell.length_b   1.000
_cell.length_c   1.000
_cell.angle_alpha   90.00
_cell.angle_beta   90.00
_cell.angle_gamma   90.00
#
_symmetry.space_group_name_H-M   'P 1'
#
loop_
_entity.id
_entity.type
_entity.pdbx_description
1 polymer ?
#
loop_
_entity_poly.entity_id
_entity_poly.type
_entity_poly.pdbx_seq_one_letter_code
_entity_poly.pdbx_strand_id
1 'polypeptide(L)'
;MSLDSATRERIETLLKNHRVVLFMKGTRQQPMCGFSAAATNTLNELLPDYHTVNVLEDPEIREGIKAYGEWPTIPQLYVEGELVGGADIIRQMYTSGELHSLFGATPPDRSAPEITITDKAAEAIRQGTANAQGLALHLEIGPDHSAGFQLAPAGDHDIVSSSNGIEVHFDPGSAQRAKGIVIDWVSTVQGEGLSLKFPGAQEIKSLTVQELQARLAAGDLVLVDVRPAHGRAQAAPLAQARVLDEVGYDSLAALPKDTAIAFICHHGVSSRGVAERFAAHGFSNVYNVQGGMDAWAAEIDPSVPRY
;
A
#
# COMPACT_ATOMS: atom_id res chain seq x y z
N MET A 1 39.71 -7.80 -16.60
CA MET A 1 41.03 -7.47 -16.01
C MET A 1 41.28 -8.46 -14.90
N SER A 2 42.48 -9.02 -14.78
CA SER A 2 42.83 -9.88 -13.65
C SER A 2 42.76 -9.08 -12.35
N LEU A 3 42.11 -9.65 -11.32
CA LEU A 3 42.03 -9.05 -9.99
C LEU A 3 43.44 -9.00 -9.37
N ASP A 4 43.89 -7.81 -8.99
CA ASP A 4 45.16 -7.61 -8.27
C ASP A 4 45.15 -8.33 -6.91
N SER A 5 46.28 -8.92 -6.51
CA SER A 5 46.36 -9.76 -5.31
C SER A 5 46.15 -8.98 -4.02
N ALA A 6 46.63 -7.73 -3.93
CA ALA A 6 46.43 -6.90 -2.75
C ALA A 6 44.95 -6.48 -2.63
N THR A 7 44.32 -6.14 -3.77
CA THR A 7 42.88 -5.83 -3.79
C THR A 7 42.02 -7.04 -3.39
N ARG A 8 42.37 -8.25 -3.86
CA ARG A 8 41.71 -9.50 -3.46
C ARG A 8 41.77 -9.71 -1.95
N GLU A 9 42.95 -9.58 -1.35
CA GLU A 9 43.14 -9.78 0.09
C GLU A 9 42.33 -8.76 0.92
N ARG A 10 42.23 -7.51 0.46
CA ARG A 10 41.38 -6.48 1.08
C ARG A 10 39.90 -6.87 1.06
N ILE A 11 39.39 -7.36 -0.07
CA ILE A 11 38.00 -7.83 -0.20
C ILE A 11 37.75 -9.02 0.73
N GLU A 12 38.62 -10.03 0.69
CA GLU A 12 38.50 -11.24 1.52
C GLU A 12 38.53 -10.90 3.02
N THR A 13 39.37 -9.94 3.42
CA THR A 13 39.43 -9.44 4.80
C THR A 13 38.12 -8.78 5.23
N LEU A 14 37.54 -7.93 4.38
CA LEU A 14 36.24 -7.29 4.66
C LEU A 14 35.13 -8.34 4.83
N LEU A 15 35.06 -9.31 3.90
CA LEU A 15 34.07 -10.38 3.91
C LEU A 15 34.22 -11.33 5.10
N LYS A 16 35.45 -11.56 5.57
CA LYS A 16 35.71 -12.38 6.75
C LYS A 16 35.38 -11.68 8.06
N ASN A 17 35.59 -10.37 8.14
CA ASN A 17 35.39 -9.58 9.36
C ASN A 17 33.91 -9.21 9.59
N HIS A 18 33.08 -9.28 8.55
CA HIS A 18 31.69 -8.86 8.61
C HIS A 18 30.78 -9.93 8.00
N ARG A 19 29.80 -10.40 8.78
CA ARG A 19 28.83 -11.40 8.33
C ARG A 19 28.03 -10.93 7.11
N VAL A 20 27.64 -9.65 7.07
CA VAL A 20 26.85 -9.07 5.98
C VAL A 20 27.57 -7.83 5.46
N VAL A 21 27.90 -7.84 4.17
CA VAL A 21 28.63 -6.76 3.50
C VAL A 21 27.90 -6.34 2.23
N LEU A 22 27.57 -5.06 2.12
CA LEU A 22 27.01 -4.48 0.90
C LEU A 22 28.03 -3.54 0.24
N PHE A 23 28.53 -3.93 -0.93
CA PHE A 23 29.29 -3.04 -1.79
C PHE A 23 28.30 -2.16 -2.57
N MET A 24 28.34 -0.84 -2.37
CA MET A 24 27.34 0.08 -2.89
C MET A 24 27.94 1.41 -3.34
N LYS A 25 27.16 2.20 -4.10
CA LYS A 25 27.53 3.57 -4.48
C LYS A 25 26.97 4.54 -3.44
N GLY A 26 27.85 5.25 -2.74
CA GLY A 26 27.49 6.08 -1.58
C GLY A 26 27.51 5.27 -0.29
N THR A 27 26.79 5.74 0.72
CA THR A 27 26.72 5.12 2.05
C THR A 27 25.31 4.69 2.39
N ARG A 28 25.13 3.88 3.45
CA ARG A 28 23.81 3.48 3.96
C ARG A 28 22.87 4.68 4.22
N GLN A 29 23.42 5.80 4.69
CA GLN A 29 22.67 7.02 5.00
C GLN A 29 22.48 7.92 3.77
N GLN A 30 23.42 7.87 2.82
CA GLN A 30 23.44 8.70 1.61
C GLN A 30 23.76 7.85 0.38
N PRO A 31 22.80 7.02 -0.10
CA PRO A 31 22.99 6.24 -1.32
C PRO A 31 23.05 7.18 -2.53
N MET A 32 24.04 6.96 -3.40
CA MET A 32 24.33 7.80 -4.57
C MET A 32 23.83 7.18 -5.90
N CYS A 33 23.03 6.12 -5.81
CA CYS A 33 22.47 5.41 -6.96
C CYS A 33 21.15 4.72 -6.57
N GLY A 34 20.14 4.76 -7.45
CA GLY A 34 18.82 4.18 -7.17
C GLY A 34 18.86 2.69 -6.81
N PHE A 35 19.69 1.88 -7.49
CA PHE A 35 19.86 0.46 -7.15
C PHE A 35 20.51 0.26 -5.78
N SER A 36 21.47 1.12 -5.41
CA SER A 36 22.07 1.09 -4.07
C SER A 36 21.07 1.49 -3.00
N ALA A 37 20.23 2.51 -3.26
CA ALA A 37 19.14 2.91 -2.37
C ALA A 37 18.11 1.78 -2.19
N ALA A 38 17.72 1.10 -3.28
CA ALA A 38 16.80 -0.03 -3.23
C ALA A 38 17.34 -1.16 -2.35
N ALA A 39 18.59 -1.58 -2.56
CA ALA A 39 19.22 -2.63 -1.75
C ALA A 39 19.33 -2.24 -0.26
N THR A 40 19.69 -0.98 0.05
CA THR A 40 19.75 -0.53 1.45
C THR A 40 18.39 -0.48 2.11
N ASN A 41 17.33 -0.04 1.40
CA ASN A 41 15.99 0.02 1.95
C ASN A 41 15.52 -1.38 2.35
N THR A 42 15.65 -2.37 1.45
CA THR A 42 15.31 -3.77 1.74
C THR A 42 16.08 -4.32 2.94
N LEU A 43 17.39 -4.10 3.01
CA LEU A 43 18.21 -4.63 4.11
C LEU A 43 17.92 -3.94 5.44
N ASN A 44 17.61 -2.65 5.44
CA ASN A 44 17.26 -1.89 6.65
C ASN A 44 15.98 -2.39 7.33
N GLU A 45 15.05 -2.97 6.57
CA GLU A 45 13.83 -3.56 7.13
C GLU A 45 14.11 -4.89 7.86
N LEU A 46 15.14 -5.63 7.43
CA LEU A 46 15.45 -6.95 7.97
C LEU A 46 16.55 -6.94 9.03
N LEU A 47 17.50 -6.00 8.91
CA LEU A 47 18.71 -6.00 9.70
C LEU A 47 18.89 -4.66 10.42
N PRO A 48 19.11 -4.67 11.75
CA PRO A 48 19.43 -3.45 12.47
C PRO A 48 20.79 -2.88 11.99
N ASP A 49 21.75 -3.75 11.69
CA ASP A 49 23.09 -3.36 11.26
C ASP A 49 23.74 -4.33 10.28
N TYR A 50 24.58 -3.79 9.39
CA TYR A 50 25.40 -4.51 8.41
C TYR A 50 26.49 -3.59 7.86
N HIS A 51 27.59 -4.16 7.36
CA HIS A 51 28.70 -3.37 6.84
C HIS A 51 28.43 -2.90 5.41
N THR A 52 28.80 -1.65 5.10
CA THR A 52 28.71 -1.11 3.74
C THR A 52 30.05 -0.58 3.27
N VAL A 53 30.39 -0.86 2.01
CA VAL A 53 31.61 -0.35 1.36
C VAL A 53 31.23 0.60 0.24
N ASN A 54 31.63 1.87 0.35
CA ASN A 54 31.39 2.88 -0.69
C ASN A 54 32.40 2.72 -1.84
N VAL A 55 31.99 2.08 -2.92
CA VAL A 55 32.88 1.84 -4.07
C VAL A 55 33.17 3.10 -4.91
N LEU A 56 32.54 4.24 -4.60
CA LEU A 56 32.86 5.50 -5.28
C LEU A 56 34.16 6.14 -4.74
N GLU A 57 34.52 5.83 -3.51
CA GLU A 57 35.74 6.35 -2.86
C GLU A 57 36.97 5.49 -3.17
N ASP A 58 36.77 4.25 -3.62
CA ASP A 58 37.85 3.31 -3.93
C ASP A 58 37.63 2.63 -5.31
N PRO A 59 38.26 3.16 -6.37
CA PRO A 59 38.18 2.60 -7.71
C PRO A 59 38.73 1.18 -7.84
N GLU A 60 39.73 0.80 -7.02
CA GLU A 60 40.31 -0.54 -7.04
C GLU A 60 39.31 -1.56 -6.50
N ILE A 61 38.67 -1.26 -5.37
CA ILE A 61 37.59 -2.10 -4.82
C ILE A 61 36.41 -2.14 -5.78
N ARG A 62 36.07 -1.03 -6.45
CA ARG A 62 34.94 -0.96 -7.40
C ARG A 62 35.07 -1.93 -8.56
N GLU A 63 36.23 -1.96 -9.20
CA GLU A 63 36.46 -2.91 -10.31
C GLU A 63 36.83 -4.29 -9.77
N GLY A 64 37.52 -4.34 -8.62
CA GLY A 64 37.96 -5.58 -7.98
C GLY A 64 36.80 -6.46 -7.53
N ILE A 65 35.76 -5.89 -6.90
CA ILE A 65 34.62 -6.68 -6.42
C ILE A 65 33.80 -7.29 -7.56
N LYS A 66 33.75 -6.62 -8.71
CA LYS A 66 33.11 -7.17 -9.92
C LYS A 66 33.85 -8.39 -10.44
N ALA A 67 35.18 -8.34 -10.44
CA ALA A 67 36.01 -9.46 -10.85
C ALA A 67 36.01 -10.58 -9.79
N TYR A 68 35.95 -10.24 -8.49
CA TYR A 68 35.93 -11.19 -7.40
C TYR A 68 34.66 -12.05 -7.39
N GLY A 69 33.48 -11.42 -7.45
CA GLY A 69 32.20 -12.13 -7.46
C GLY A 69 31.73 -12.57 -8.84
N GLU A 70 32.56 -12.39 -9.88
CA GLU A 70 32.18 -12.61 -11.29
C GLU A 70 30.86 -11.92 -11.68
N TRP A 71 30.61 -10.75 -11.07
CA TRP A 71 29.33 -10.04 -11.15
C TRP A 71 29.54 -8.60 -11.65
N PRO A 72 28.95 -8.17 -12.78
CA PRO A 72 29.36 -6.93 -13.44
C PRO A 72 28.81 -5.64 -12.79
N THR A 73 27.76 -5.74 -11.98
CA THR A 73 27.01 -4.57 -11.48
C THR A 73 27.19 -4.30 -9.98
N ILE A 74 26.78 -3.11 -9.54
CA ILE A 74 26.78 -2.64 -8.16
C ILE A 74 25.39 -2.06 -7.89
N PRO A 75 24.74 -2.33 -6.74
CA PRO A 75 25.30 -2.94 -5.54
C PRO A 75 25.50 -4.46 -5.62
N GLN A 76 26.33 -5.01 -4.72
CA GLN A 76 26.51 -6.45 -4.49
C GLN A 76 26.42 -6.75 -2.99
N LEU A 77 25.53 -7.67 -2.63
CA LEU A 77 25.38 -8.16 -1.25
C LEU A 77 26.15 -9.47 -1.09
N TYR A 78 26.98 -9.54 -0.05
CA TYR A 78 27.63 -10.76 0.40
C TYR A 78 27.16 -11.10 1.81
N VAL A 79 26.92 -12.38 2.05
CA VAL A 79 26.55 -12.93 3.36
C VAL A 79 27.46 -14.11 3.64
N GLU A 80 28.17 -14.05 4.77
CA GLU A 80 29.14 -15.08 5.20
C GLU A 80 30.23 -15.35 4.16
N GLY A 81 30.61 -14.31 3.41
CA GLY A 81 31.62 -14.37 2.35
C GLY A 81 31.11 -14.79 0.98
N GLU A 82 29.87 -15.28 0.89
CA GLU A 82 29.26 -15.73 -0.36
C GLU A 82 28.44 -14.61 -1.02
N LEU A 83 28.53 -14.52 -2.35
CA LEU A 83 27.74 -13.55 -3.12
C LEU A 83 26.26 -13.96 -3.11
N VAL A 84 25.41 -13.09 -2.58
CA VAL A 84 23.95 -13.26 -2.67
C VAL A 84 23.42 -12.70 -3.99
N GLY A 85 23.91 -11.52 -4.41
CA GLY A 85 23.57 -10.93 -5.70
C GLY A 85 23.44 -9.40 -5.68
N GLY A 86 22.89 -8.87 -6.78
CA GLY A 86 22.63 -7.44 -6.95
C GLY A 86 21.26 -6.99 -6.43
N ALA A 87 20.92 -5.72 -6.63
CA ALA A 87 19.67 -5.11 -6.13
C ALA A 87 18.39 -5.88 -6.52
N ASP A 88 18.29 -6.35 -7.75
CA ASP A 88 17.11 -7.05 -8.24
C ASP A 88 16.92 -8.41 -7.56
N ILE A 89 18.00 -9.16 -7.37
CA ILE A 89 17.99 -10.45 -6.64
C ILE A 89 17.64 -10.22 -5.17
N ILE A 90 18.24 -9.21 -4.53
CA ILE A 90 17.93 -8.85 -3.14
C ILE A 90 16.43 -8.59 -3.00
N ARG A 91 15.84 -7.81 -3.92
CA ARG A 91 14.40 -7.53 -3.92
C ARG A 91 13.56 -8.79 -4.15
N GLN A 92 13.96 -9.65 -5.09
CA GLN A 92 13.28 -10.91 -5.36
C GLN A 92 13.27 -11.83 -4.13
N MET A 93 14.43 -12.04 -3.51
CA MET A 93 14.56 -12.86 -2.29
C MET A 93 13.79 -12.27 -1.11
N TYR A 94 13.69 -10.94 -1.02
CA TYR A 94 12.85 -10.28 -0.02
C TYR A 94 11.38 -10.63 -0.23
N THR A 95 10.86 -10.46 -1.45
CA THR A 95 9.46 -10.76 -1.79
C THR A 95 9.13 -12.24 -1.59
N SER A 96 10.03 -13.15 -1.99
CA SER A 96 9.81 -14.60 -1.86
C SER A 96 9.89 -15.10 -0.41
N GLY A 97 10.52 -14.33 0.49
CA GLY A 97 10.77 -14.73 1.88
C GLY A 97 12.11 -15.45 2.09
N GLU A 98 12.87 -15.73 1.03
CA GLU A 98 14.20 -16.33 1.11
C GLU A 98 15.18 -15.44 1.89
N LEU A 99 15.15 -14.12 1.67
CA LEU A 99 16.01 -13.18 2.37
C LEU A 99 15.67 -13.10 3.87
N HIS A 100 14.40 -13.24 4.22
CA HIS A 100 13.96 -13.30 5.61
C HIS A 100 14.52 -14.54 6.29
N SER A 101 14.42 -15.68 5.60
CA SER A 101 14.95 -16.97 6.08
C SER A 101 16.47 -16.92 6.26
N LEU A 102 17.18 -16.30 5.32
CA LEU A 102 18.64 -16.10 5.38
C LEU A 102 19.08 -15.33 6.64
N PHE A 103 18.27 -14.35 7.07
CA PHE A 103 18.56 -13.53 8.25
C PHE A 103 17.84 -13.97 9.53
N GLY A 104 17.06 -15.07 9.48
CA GLY A 104 16.24 -15.52 10.61
C GLY A 104 15.11 -14.55 10.98
N ALA A 105 14.70 -13.69 10.05
CA ALA A 105 13.53 -12.84 10.18
C ALA A 105 12.25 -13.63 9.87
N THR A 106 11.10 -13.14 10.34
CA THR A 106 9.81 -13.76 10.03
C THR A 106 9.48 -13.52 8.56
N PRO A 107 9.35 -14.56 7.73
CA PRO A 107 8.97 -14.38 6.32
C PRO A 107 7.58 -13.77 6.20
N PRO A 108 7.28 -13.04 5.11
CA PRO A 108 5.94 -12.53 4.87
C PRO A 108 4.96 -13.71 4.76
N ASP A 109 3.74 -13.53 5.27
CA ASP A 109 2.68 -14.53 5.07
C ASP A 109 2.26 -14.53 3.60
N ARG A 110 2.53 -15.65 2.94
CA ARG A 110 2.23 -15.87 1.52
C ARG A 110 1.01 -16.76 1.29
N SER A 111 0.18 -16.96 2.32
CA SER A 111 -1.08 -17.71 2.20
C SER A 111 -2.00 -17.05 1.17
N ALA A 112 -2.54 -17.85 0.25
CA ALA A 112 -3.60 -17.39 -0.66
C ALA A 112 -4.84 -16.94 0.14
N PRO A 113 -5.34 -15.72 -0.05
CA PRO A 113 -6.57 -15.27 0.59
C PRO A 113 -7.78 -16.03 0.07
N GLU A 114 -8.72 -16.35 0.97
CA GLU A 114 -10.04 -16.78 0.55
C GLU A 114 -10.80 -15.56 0.00
N ILE A 115 -11.22 -15.61 -1.27
CA ILE A 115 -11.95 -14.53 -1.94
C ILE A 115 -13.23 -15.05 -2.59
N THR A 116 -14.25 -14.20 -2.67
CA THR A 116 -15.51 -14.50 -3.38
C THR A 116 -15.68 -13.55 -4.55
N ILE A 117 -15.86 -14.08 -5.76
CA ILE A 117 -16.21 -13.29 -6.95
C ILE A 117 -17.65 -13.61 -7.34
N THR A 118 -18.54 -12.60 -7.33
CA THR A 118 -19.95 -12.79 -7.72
C THR A 118 -20.07 -13.12 -9.21
N ASP A 119 -21.17 -13.75 -9.62
CA ASP A 119 -21.39 -14.09 -11.04
C ASP A 119 -21.35 -12.87 -11.95
N LYS A 120 -21.89 -11.73 -11.47
CA LYS A 120 -21.85 -10.46 -12.19
C LYS A 120 -20.43 -9.94 -12.35
N ALA A 121 -19.63 -9.99 -11.29
CA ALA A 121 -18.22 -9.61 -11.35
C ALA A 121 -17.42 -10.52 -12.27
N ALA A 122 -17.60 -11.84 -12.15
CA ALA A 122 -16.90 -12.81 -12.98
C ALA A 122 -17.19 -12.58 -14.47
N GLU A 123 -18.45 -12.30 -14.82
CA GLU A 123 -18.82 -12.02 -16.20
C GLU A 123 -18.20 -10.71 -16.71
N ALA A 124 -18.28 -9.63 -15.91
CA ALA A 124 -17.69 -8.35 -16.28
C ALA A 124 -16.16 -8.44 -16.43
N ILE A 125 -15.49 -9.18 -15.54
CA ILE A 125 -14.04 -9.43 -15.63
C ILE A 125 -13.73 -10.19 -16.92
N ARG A 126 -14.43 -11.30 -17.22
CA ARG A 126 -14.19 -12.07 -18.46
C ARG A 126 -14.34 -11.21 -19.71
N GLN A 127 -15.35 -10.35 -19.74
CA GLN A 127 -15.57 -9.43 -20.86
C GLN A 127 -14.43 -8.39 -20.95
N GLY A 128 -14.00 -7.84 -19.81
CA GLY A 128 -12.90 -6.88 -19.74
C GLY A 128 -11.53 -7.47 -20.08
N THR A 129 -11.31 -8.75 -19.79
CA THR A 129 -10.02 -9.44 -20.02
C THR A 129 -9.99 -10.28 -21.29
N ALA A 130 -11.07 -10.32 -22.08
CA ALA A 130 -11.16 -11.17 -23.28
C ALA A 130 -10.02 -10.94 -24.29
N ASN A 131 -9.48 -9.72 -24.37
CA ASN A 131 -8.39 -9.35 -25.27
C ASN A 131 -7.01 -9.26 -24.57
N ALA A 132 -6.94 -9.57 -23.28
CA ALA A 132 -5.74 -9.42 -22.45
C ALA A 132 -4.88 -10.69 -22.47
N GLN A 133 -4.39 -11.08 -23.65
CA GLN A 133 -3.55 -12.27 -23.79
C GLN A 133 -2.21 -12.11 -23.06
N GLY A 134 -1.89 -13.06 -22.17
CA GLY A 134 -0.63 -13.06 -21.41
C GLY A 134 -0.61 -12.09 -20.22
N LEU A 135 -1.75 -11.48 -19.87
CA LEU A 135 -1.89 -10.64 -18.69
C LEU A 135 -2.73 -11.35 -17.63
N ALA A 136 -2.36 -11.18 -16.38
CA ALA A 136 -3.09 -11.61 -15.20
C ALA A 136 -3.84 -10.42 -14.58
N LEU A 137 -4.94 -10.72 -13.89
CA LEU A 137 -5.66 -9.73 -13.09
C LEU A 137 -4.97 -9.57 -11.74
N HIS A 138 -4.37 -8.41 -11.50
CA HIS A 138 -3.77 -8.04 -10.23
C HIS A 138 -4.75 -7.21 -9.41
N LEU A 139 -4.83 -7.49 -8.12
CA LEU A 139 -5.56 -6.70 -7.15
C LEU A 139 -4.59 -6.15 -6.10
N GLU A 140 -4.31 -4.86 -6.21
CA GLU A 140 -3.56 -4.14 -5.19
C GLU A 140 -4.54 -3.58 -4.17
N ILE A 141 -4.26 -3.82 -2.90
CA ILE A 141 -4.97 -3.18 -1.79
C ILE A 141 -3.91 -2.33 -1.11
N GLY A 142 -4.23 -1.11 -0.68
CA GLY A 142 -3.39 -0.25 0.15
C GLY A 142 -3.61 -0.48 1.65
N PRO A 143 -2.70 -0.01 2.52
CA PRO A 143 -2.91 -0.03 3.97
C PRO A 143 -4.19 0.68 4.40
N ASP A 144 -4.65 1.65 3.62
CA ASP A 144 -5.92 2.38 3.79
C ASP A 144 -7.13 1.67 3.14
N HIS A 145 -7.02 0.38 2.82
CA HIS A 145 -8.03 -0.39 2.09
C HIS A 145 -8.49 0.27 0.77
N SER A 146 -7.74 1.24 0.24
CA SER A 146 -7.88 1.62 -1.17
C SER A 146 -7.54 0.39 -2.00
N ALA A 147 -8.25 0.19 -3.10
CA ALA A 147 -8.02 -0.98 -3.91
C ALA A 147 -8.09 -0.62 -5.39
N GLY A 148 -7.21 -1.24 -6.16
CA GLY A 148 -7.08 -1.05 -7.59
C GLY A 148 -6.94 -2.39 -8.30
N PHE A 149 -7.67 -2.54 -9.39
CA PHE A 149 -7.49 -3.66 -10.31
C PHE A 149 -6.60 -3.22 -11.46
N GLN A 150 -5.62 -4.06 -11.80
CA GLN A 150 -4.71 -3.82 -12.92
C GLN A 150 -4.51 -5.10 -13.72
N LEU A 151 -4.36 -4.98 -15.04
CA LEU A 151 -3.90 -6.07 -15.88
C LEU A 151 -2.39 -5.90 -16.10
N ALA A 152 -1.63 -6.89 -15.65
CA ALA A 152 -0.17 -6.92 -15.76
C ALA A 152 0.28 -8.37 -15.97
N PRO A 153 1.49 -8.62 -16.53
CA PRO A 153 2.04 -9.98 -16.58
C PRO A 153 2.05 -10.64 -15.19
N ALA A 154 1.89 -11.96 -15.13
CA ALA A 154 2.05 -12.70 -13.90
C ALA A 154 3.49 -12.55 -13.37
N GLY A 155 3.64 -12.22 -12.10
CA GLY A 155 4.91 -12.22 -11.40
C GLY A 155 5.24 -13.60 -10.86
N ASP A 156 6.53 -13.97 -10.87
CA ASP A 156 7.03 -15.25 -10.38
C ASP A 156 6.70 -15.51 -8.88
N HIS A 157 6.45 -14.43 -8.14
CA HIS A 157 6.18 -14.46 -6.70
C HIS A 157 4.80 -13.92 -6.32
N ASP A 158 3.88 -13.88 -7.28
CA ASP A 158 2.49 -13.50 -6.97
C ASP A 158 1.82 -14.58 -6.13
N ILE A 159 0.97 -14.16 -5.21
CA ILE A 159 0.05 -15.05 -4.52
C ILE A 159 -1.23 -15.08 -5.37
N VAL A 160 -1.66 -16.27 -5.75
CA VAL A 160 -2.81 -16.44 -6.64
C VAL A 160 -3.98 -17.03 -5.86
N SER A 161 -5.16 -16.43 -6.03
CA SER A 161 -6.42 -16.99 -5.55
C SER A 161 -7.40 -17.11 -6.70
N SER A 162 -8.15 -18.22 -6.74
CA SER A 162 -9.15 -18.47 -7.77
C SER A 162 -10.54 -18.50 -7.17
N SER A 163 -11.47 -17.79 -7.80
CA SER A 163 -12.88 -17.79 -7.42
C SER A 163 -13.74 -17.57 -8.66
N ASN A 164 -14.83 -18.33 -8.80
CA ASN A 164 -15.73 -18.27 -9.96
C ASN A 164 -15.02 -18.37 -11.34
N GLY A 165 -13.96 -19.19 -11.41
CA GLY A 165 -13.16 -19.40 -12.62
C GLY A 165 -12.25 -18.22 -13.01
N ILE A 166 -12.05 -17.25 -12.12
CA ILE A 166 -11.17 -16.10 -12.30
C ILE A 166 -9.99 -16.22 -11.34
N GLU A 167 -8.79 -16.09 -11.87
CA GLU A 167 -7.55 -16.01 -11.08
C GLU A 167 -7.21 -14.55 -10.81
N VAL A 168 -6.88 -14.25 -9.55
CA VAL A 168 -6.48 -12.92 -9.08
C VAL A 168 -5.11 -13.03 -8.42
N HIS A 169 -4.21 -12.14 -8.81
CA HIS A 169 -2.82 -12.06 -8.37
C HIS A 169 -2.65 -10.95 -7.33
N PHE A 170 -1.84 -11.23 -6.32
CA PHE A 170 -1.60 -10.33 -5.18
C PHE A 170 -0.12 -10.30 -4.81
N ASP A 171 0.37 -9.14 -4.41
CA ASP A 171 1.56 -9.06 -3.56
C ASP A 171 1.26 -9.57 -2.14
N PRO A 172 2.28 -9.92 -1.32
CA PRO A 172 2.06 -10.41 0.04
C PRO A 172 1.20 -9.51 0.92
N GLY A 173 1.38 -8.19 0.87
CA GLY A 173 0.60 -7.25 1.67
C GLY A 173 -0.87 -7.19 1.24
N SER A 174 -1.11 -7.15 -0.07
CA SER A 174 -2.46 -7.16 -0.63
C SER A 174 -3.18 -8.49 -0.36
N ALA A 175 -2.48 -9.62 -0.46
CA ALA A 175 -3.02 -10.95 -0.14
C ALA A 175 -3.55 -11.01 1.30
N GLN A 176 -2.79 -10.49 2.26
CA GLN A 176 -3.22 -10.47 3.66
C GLN A 176 -4.46 -9.61 3.89
N ARG A 177 -4.58 -8.48 3.19
CA ARG A 177 -5.71 -7.55 3.29
C ARG A 177 -6.92 -7.99 2.44
N ALA A 178 -6.73 -8.94 1.53
CA ALA A 178 -7.77 -9.53 0.69
C ALA A 178 -8.48 -10.74 1.36
N LYS A 179 -8.06 -11.18 2.55
CA LYS A 179 -8.68 -12.33 3.23
C LYS A 179 -10.17 -12.07 3.49
N GLY A 180 -11.03 -12.88 2.88
CA GLY A 180 -12.49 -12.88 3.03
C GLY A 180 -13.23 -11.78 2.25
N ILE A 181 -12.58 -11.11 1.29
CA ILE A 181 -13.24 -10.09 0.48
C ILE A 181 -14.29 -10.69 -0.47
N VAL A 182 -15.29 -9.88 -0.79
CA VAL A 182 -16.26 -10.15 -1.86
C VAL A 182 -16.07 -9.11 -2.96
N ILE A 183 -15.73 -9.58 -4.16
CA ILE A 183 -15.62 -8.78 -5.38
C ILE A 183 -16.96 -8.87 -6.10
N ASP A 184 -17.60 -7.72 -6.30
CA ASP A 184 -18.88 -7.59 -6.97
C ASP A 184 -18.81 -6.59 -8.13
N TRP A 185 -19.83 -6.58 -9.00
CA TRP A 185 -19.97 -5.59 -10.06
C TRP A 185 -21.17 -4.70 -9.76
N VAL A 186 -20.93 -3.39 -9.65
CA VAL A 186 -21.97 -2.42 -9.38
C VAL A 186 -22.14 -1.47 -10.56
N SER A 187 -23.38 -1.28 -10.98
CA SER A 187 -23.78 -0.24 -11.93
C SER A 187 -24.33 0.94 -11.13
N THR A 188 -23.62 2.06 -11.13
CA THR A 188 -24.07 3.31 -10.52
C THR A 188 -24.41 4.33 -11.59
N VAL A 189 -25.15 5.37 -11.21
CA VAL A 189 -25.43 6.52 -12.09
C VAL A 189 -24.17 7.26 -12.58
N GLN A 190 -23.01 7.00 -11.98
CA GLN A 190 -21.72 7.60 -12.33
C GLN A 190 -20.81 6.66 -13.15
N GLY A 191 -21.24 5.42 -13.40
CA GLY A 191 -20.46 4.41 -14.13
C GLY A 191 -20.63 3.00 -13.56
N GLU A 192 -20.15 2.03 -14.31
CA GLU A 192 -20.08 0.63 -13.89
C GLU A 192 -18.65 0.28 -13.51
N GLY A 193 -18.48 -0.57 -12.49
CA GLY A 193 -17.16 -0.98 -12.07
C GLY A 193 -17.16 -2.07 -11.01
N LEU A 194 -15.96 -2.60 -10.75
CA LEU A 194 -15.73 -3.56 -9.68
C LEU A 194 -15.84 -2.86 -8.32
N SER A 195 -16.51 -3.53 -7.39
CA SER A 195 -16.67 -3.13 -6.00
C SER A 195 -16.09 -4.21 -5.09
N LEU A 196 -15.48 -3.78 -3.99
CA LEU A 196 -14.87 -4.65 -3.00
C LEU A 196 -15.57 -4.47 -1.66
N LYS A 197 -16.03 -5.58 -1.09
CA LYS A 197 -16.56 -5.64 0.28
C LYS A 197 -15.58 -6.40 1.15
N PHE A 198 -15.11 -5.75 2.21
CA PHE A 198 -14.21 -6.34 3.17
C PHE A 198 -15.01 -7.06 4.27
N PRO A 199 -14.55 -8.22 4.76
CA PRO A 199 -15.25 -8.94 5.82
C PRO A 199 -15.21 -8.13 7.11
N GLY A 200 -16.35 -8.10 7.82
CA GLY A 200 -16.51 -7.30 9.04
C GLY A 200 -16.76 -5.80 8.79
N ALA A 201 -16.73 -5.33 7.54
CA ALA A 201 -17.15 -3.97 7.21
C ALA A 201 -18.64 -3.80 7.58
N GLN A 202 -18.89 -2.95 8.57
CA GLN A 202 -20.26 -2.64 8.99
C GLN A 202 -20.97 -1.81 7.92
N GLU A 203 -22.28 -2.00 7.81
CA GLU A 203 -23.09 -1.23 6.88
C GLU A 203 -23.03 0.26 7.23
N ILE A 204 -22.76 1.10 6.24
CA ILE A 204 -22.71 2.54 6.42
C ILE A 204 -24.12 3.04 6.61
N LYS A 205 -24.34 3.67 7.76
CA LYS A 205 -25.64 4.23 8.10
C LYS A 205 -25.80 5.58 7.40
N SER A 206 -26.94 5.81 6.78
CA SER A 206 -27.28 7.15 6.30
C SER A 206 -27.62 8.04 7.49
N LEU A 207 -27.15 9.28 7.50
CA LEU A 207 -27.44 10.28 8.53
C LEU A 207 -28.00 11.53 7.87
N THR A 208 -29.19 11.97 8.27
CA THR A 208 -29.77 13.24 7.81
C THR A 208 -29.05 14.43 8.44
N VAL A 209 -29.21 15.62 7.86
CA VAL A 209 -28.57 16.83 8.38
C VAL A 209 -29.14 17.28 9.73
N GLN A 210 -30.41 16.97 10.02
CA GLN A 210 -31.05 17.20 11.32
C GLN A 210 -30.48 16.26 12.39
N GLU A 211 -30.34 14.98 12.08
CA GLU A 211 -29.71 14.02 12.99
C GLU A 211 -28.24 14.38 13.21
N LEU A 212 -27.52 14.79 12.15
CA LEU A 212 -26.15 15.29 12.27
C LEU A 212 -26.08 16.47 13.25
N GLN A 213 -26.95 17.48 13.10
CA GLN A 213 -26.97 18.64 14.00
C GLN A 213 -27.19 18.23 15.46
N ALA A 214 -28.16 17.34 15.72
CA ALA A 214 -28.47 16.86 17.07
C ALA A 214 -27.27 16.12 17.69
N ARG A 215 -26.62 15.24 16.92
CA ARG A 215 -25.46 14.45 17.35
C ARG A 215 -24.20 15.29 17.57
N LEU A 216 -23.98 16.26 16.69
CA LEU A 216 -22.93 17.26 16.85
C LEU A 216 -23.11 18.12 18.12
N ALA A 217 -24.35 18.49 18.45
CA ALA A 217 -24.65 19.21 19.69
C ALA A 217 -24.46 18.32 20.94
N ALA A 218 -24.73 17.02 20.83
CA ALA A 218 -24.49 16.04 21.89
C ALA A 218 -23.01 15.66 22.07
N GLY A 219 -22.16 15.91 21.06
CA GLY A 219 -20.74 15.55 21.08
C GLY A 219 -20.47 14.05 20.99
N ASP A 220 -21.41 13.28 20.43
CA ASP A 220 -21.37 11.82 20.39
C ASP A 220 -20.85 11.24 19.06
N LEU A 221 -20.33 12.11 18.19
CA LEU A 221 -19.94 11.81 16.82
C LEU A 221 -18.73 12.65 16.40
N VAL A 222 -17.77 12.02 15.72
CA VAL A 222 -16.70 12.72 15.01
C VAL A 222 -17.14 12.98 13.58
N LEU A 223 -17.28 14.25 13.20
CA LEU A 223 -17.56 14.63 11.81
C LEU A 223 -16.25 14.85 11.05
N VAL A 224 -16.17 14.29 9.85
CA VAL A 224 -15.02 14.44 8.94
C VAL A 224 -15.47 15.05 7.63
N ASP A 225 -14.89 16.20 7.27
CA ASP A 225 -15.09 16.85 5.98
C ASP A 225 -14.07 16.30 4.96
N VAL A 226 -14.59 15.70 3.88
CA VAL A 226 -13.79 15.10 2.81
C VAL A 226 -13.83 15.92 1.51
N ARG A 227 -14.46 17.10 1.52
CA ARG A 227 -14.52 17.97 0.35
C ARG A 227 -13.12 18.44 0.01
N PRO A 228 -12.73 18.56 -1.27
CA PRO A 228 -11.44 19.14 -1.65
C PRO A 228 -11.33 20.61 -1.24
N ALA A 229 -10.10 21.13 -1.19
CA ALA A 229 -9.81 22.52 -0.76
C ALA A 229 -10.63 23.59 -1.50
N HIS A 230 -10.87 23.42 -2.81
CA HIS A 230 -11.69 24.36 -3.58
C HIS A 230 -13.16 24.40 -3.14
N GLY A 231 -13.73 23.28 -2.67
CA GLY A 231 -15.07 23.24 -2.10
C GLY A 231 -15.13 23.90 -0.72
N ARG A 232 -14.08 23.68 0.10
CA ARG A 232 -13.95 24.31 1.43
C ARG A 232 -13.73 25.83 1.35
N ALA A 233 -13.14 26.32 0.26
CA ALA A 233 -12.98 27.76 0.01
C ALA A 233 -14.30 28.47 -0.29
N GLN A 234 -15.29 27.77 -0.84
CA GLN A 234 -16.61 28.32 -1.15
C GLN A 234 -17.54 28.34 0.07
N ALA A 235 -17.47 27.28 0.87
CA ALA A 235 -18.16 27.20 2.16
C ALA A 235 -17.22 26.57 3.18
N ALA A 236 -16.94 27.33 4.25
CA ALA A 236 -16.08 26.88 5.34
C ALA A 236 -16.57 25.53 5.91
N PRO A 237 -15.67 24.66 6.38
CA PRO A 237 -16.05 23.47 7.12
C PRO A 237 -16.90 23.84 8.34
N LEU A 238 -17.80 22.93 8.75
CA LEU A 238 -18.52 23.10 10.00
C LEU A 238 -17.52 23.17 11.16
N ALA A 239 -17.78 24.00 12.17
CA ALA A 239 -16.81 24.29 13.23
C ALA A 239 -16.31 23.04 13.99
N GLN A 240 -17.13 21.99 14.07
CA GLN A 240 -16.81 20.73 14.72
C GLN A 240 -16.26 19.65 13.76
N ALA A 241 -16.20 19.94 12.45
CA ALA A 241 -15.69 19.01 11.46
C ALA A 241 -14.16 18.99 11.45
N ARG A 242 -13.61 17.78 11.35
CA ARG A 242 -12.19 17.53 11.10
C ARG A 242 -11.97 17.42 9.59
N VAL A 243 -11.07 18.21 9.02
CA VAL A 243 -10.76 18.12 7.59
C VAL A 243 -9.83 16.92 7.35
N LEU A 244 -10.22 15.99 6.47
CA LEU A 244 -9.47 14.76 6.21
C LEU A 244 -8.02 15.06 5.76
N ASP A 245 -7.85 16.02 4.85
CA ASP A 245 -6.53 16.40 4.33
C ASP A 245 -5.61 17.02 5.39
N GLU A 246 -6.17 17.63 6.44
CA GLU A 246 -5.41 18.32 7.49
C GLU A 246 -5.05 17.38 8.64
N VAL A 247 -6.00 16.51 9.04
CA VAL A 247 -5.80 15.55 10.14
C VAL A 247 -5.04 14.31 9.67
N GLY A 248 -5.18 13.94 8.40
CA GLY A 248 -4.59 12.76 7.80
C GLY A 248 -5.40 11.49 8.07
N TYR A 249 -5.32 10.56 7.11
CA TYR A 249 -6.05 9.30 7.16
C TYR A 249 -5.63 8.44 8.35
N ASP A 250 -4.33 8.24 8.55
CA ASP A 250 -3.78 7.34 9.58
C ASP A 250 -4.20 7.75 11.00
N SER A 251 -4.24 9.06 11.26
CA SER A 251 -4.67 9.61 12.54
C SER A 251 -6.13 9.28 12.84
N LEU A 252 -7.01 9.41 11.84
CA LEU A 252 -8.42 9.05 11.97
C LEU A 252 -8.59 7.53 12.03
N ALA A 253 -7.83 6.76 11.26
CA ALA A 253 -7.90 5.30 11.24
C ALA A 253 -7.42 4.67 12.57
N ALA A 254 -6.57 5.37 13.32
CA ALA A 254 -6.08 4.99 14.65
C ALA A 254 -7.09 5.25 15.79
N LEU A 255 -8.22 5.91 15.52
CA LEU A 255 -9.28 6.09 16.53
C LEU A 255 -9.85 4.74 16.99
N PRO A 256 -10.43 4.68 18.21
CA PRO A 256 -11.14 3.50 18.69
C PRO A 256 -12.20 3.05 17.68
N LYS A 257 -12.27 1.75 17.37
CA LYS A 257 -13.13 1.21 16.30
C LYS A 257 -14.62 1.32 16.60
N ASP A 258 -14.99 1.52 17.85
CA ASP A 258 -16.35 1.82 18.30
C ASP A 258 -16.73 3.31 18.16
N THR A 259 -15.78 4.20 17.86
CA THR A 259 -16.02 5.63 17.65
C THR A 259 -17.06 5.84 16.56
N ALA A 260 -18.10 6.62 16.85
CA ALA A 260 -19.05 7.06 15.85
C ALA A 260 -18.40 8.13 14.96
N ILE A 261 -18.31 7.85 13.65
CA ILE A 261 -17.68 8.73 12.67
C ILE A 261 -18.63 8.99 11.50
N ALA A 262 -18.87 10.26 11.18
CA ALA A 262 -19.65 10.68 10.03
C ALA A 262 -18.78 11.39 9.00
N PHE A 263 -19.03 11.09 7.73
CA PHE A 263 -18.34 11.73 6.61
C PHE A 263 -19.30 12.66 5.87
N ILE A 264 -18.84 13.88 5.60
CA ILE A 264 -19.58 14.88 4.83
C ILE A 264 -18.77 15.33 3.63
N CYS A 265 -19.40 15.34 2.46
CA CYS A 265 -18.89 16.03 1.28
C CYS A 265 -19.90 17.09 0.82
N HIS A 266 -19.86 17.50 -0.45
CA HIS A 266 -20.81 18.48 -0.97
C HIS A 266 -22.24 17.91 -1.09
N HIS A 267 -22.40 16.69 -1.65
CA HIS A 267 -23.71 16.06 -1.90
C HIS A 267 -23.90 14.67 -1.24
N GLY A 268 -22.90 14.16 -0.51
CA GLY A 268 -22.94 12.82 0.09
C GLY A 268 -22.38 11.68 -0.78
N VAL A 269 -21.86 11.98 -1.99
CA VAL A 269 -21.30 10.98 -2.92
C VAL A 269 -19.86 10.60 -2.54
N SER A 270 -18.92 11.56 -2.60
CA SER A 270 -17.50 11.30 -2.28
C SER A 270 -17.29 10.86 -0.83
N SER A 271 -18.11 11.35 0.12
CA SER A 271 -18.06 10.94 1.52
C SER A 271 -18.44 9.48 1.73
N ARG A 272 -19.30 8.91 0.88
CA ARG A 272 -19.65 7.50 0.95
C ARG A 272 -18.42 6.61 0.70
N GLY A 273 -17.63 6.90 -0.34
CA GLY A 273 -16.42 6.13 -0.63
C GLY A 273 -15.39 6.18 0.50
N VAL A 274 -15.28 7.31 1.21
CA VAL A 274 -14.42 7.40 2.40
C VAL A 274 -15.00 6.62 3.56
N ALA A 275 -16.31 6.72 3.80
CA ALA A 275 -17.02 5.92 4.80
C ALA A 275 -16.82 4.41 4.58
N GLU A 276 -16.86 3.94 3.32
CA GLU A 276 -16.60 2.54 2.96
C GLU A 276 -15.19 2.09 3.38
N ARG A 277 -14.17 2.93 3.18
CA ARG A 277 -12.80 2.63 3.64
C ARG A 277 -12.72 2.54 5.16
N PHE A 278 -13.39 3.43 5.90
CA PHE A 278 -13.37 3.36 7.36
C PHE A 278 -14.15 2.17 7.90
N ALA A 279 -15.27 1.81 7.29
CA ALA A 279 -15.99 0.58 7.62
C ALA A 279 -15.09 -0.66 7.40
N ALA A 280 -14.35 -0.70 6.28
CA ALA A 280 -13.36 -1.74 6.00
C ALA A 280 -12.20 -1.77 7.01
N HIS A 281 -11.85 -0.64 7.64
CA HIS A 281 -10.91 -0.57 8.76
C HIS A 281 -11.47 -1.01 10.11
N GLY A 282 -12.64 -1.64 10.11
CA GLY A 282 -13.26 -2.23 11.29
C GLY A 282 -14.06 -1.25 12.14
N PHE A 283 -14.29 -0.01 11.67
CA PHE A 283 -15.16 0.91 12.42
C PHE A 283 -16.60 0.40 12.42
N SER A 284 -17.20 0.33 13.61
CA SER A 284 -18.54 -0.23 13.78
C SER A 284 -19.67 0.78 13.60
N ASN A 285 -19.34 2.07 13.68
CA ASN A 285 -20.30 3.17 13.72
C ASN A 285 -19.97 4.22 12.66
N VAL A 286 -20.09 3.83 11.38
CA VAL A 286 -19.77 4.70 10.25
C VAL A 286 -21.04 5.26 9.62
N TYR A 287 -21.04 6.58 9.40
CA TYR A 287 -22.17 7.32 8.85
C TYR A 287 -21.79 8.12 7.61
N ASN A 288 -22.68 8.18 6.62
CA ASN A 288 -22.59 9.09 5.50
C ASN A 288 -23.68 10.16 5.61
N VAL A 289 -23.30 11.44 5.56
CA VAL A 289 -24.25 12.55 5.65
C VAL A 289 -25.00 12.70 4.34
N GLN A 290 -26.32 12.47 4.38
CA GLN A 290 -27.20 12.54 3.23
C GLN A 290 -27.31 13.98 2.71
N GLY A 291 -27.13 14.17 1.41
CA GLY A 291 -27.20 15.49 0.77
C GLY A 291 -26.03 16.43 1.10
N GLY A 292 -25.11 16.02 1.98
CA GLY A 292 -23.87 16.73 2.29
C GLY A 292 -24.07 18.16 2.79
N MET A 293 -23.09 19.01 2.47
CA MET A 293 -23.12 20.44 2.80
C MET A 293 -24.25 21.20 2.08
N ASP A 294 -24.70 20.75 0.91
CA ASP A 294 -25.81 21.39 0.20
C ASP A 294 -27.13 21.26 0.99
N ALA A 295 -27.43 20.05 1.49
CA ALA A 295 -28.57 19.82 2.37
C ALA A 295 -28.42 20.57 3.71
N TRP A 296 -27.20 20.64 4.26
CA TRP A 296 -26.96 21.41 5.49
C TRP A 296 -27.30 22.89 5.31
N ALA A 297 -26.85 23.48 4.22
CA ALA A 297 -27.15 24.87 3.88
C ALA A 297 -28.64 25.09 3.64
N ALA A 298 -29.33 24.15 2.99
CA ALA A 298 -30.76 24.28 2.71
C ALA A 298 -31.64 24.15 3.96
N GLU A 299 -31.31 23.25 4.88
CA GLU A 299 -32.24 22.81 5.93
C GLU A 299 -31.83 23.23 7.35
N ILE A 300 -30.54 23.46 7.59
CA ILE A 300 -30.02 23.74 8.95
C ILE A 300 -29.48 25.17 9.07
N ASP A 301 -28.61 25.59 8.13
CA ASP A 301 -27.99 26.90 8.17
C ASP A 301 -27.95 27.57 6.79
N PRO A 302 -29.00 28.34 6.43
CA PRO A 302 -29.07 29.08 5.17
C PRO A 302 -28.00 30.16 4.99
N SER A 303 -27.19 30.48 6.01
CA SER A 303 -26.06 31.39 5.86
C SER A 303 -24.85 30.75 5.17
N VAL A 304 -24.80 29.41 5.15
CA VAL A 304 -23.75 28.65 4.45
C VAL A 304 -23.97 28.77 2.94
N PRO A 305 -22.96 29.22 2.16
CA PRO A 305 -23.11 29.31 0.71
C PRO A 305 -23.36 27.95 0.06
N ARG A 306 -24.34 27.91 -0.83
CA ARG A 306 -24.57 26.79 -1.77
C ARG A 306 -23.78 27.07 -3.05
N TYR A 307 -23.24 26.03 -3.66
CA TYR A 307 -22.40 26.11 -4.85
C TYR A 307 -22.54 24.87 -5.71
#